data_AF-A0A948CGD3-F1
#
_entry.id   AF-A0A948CGD3-F1
#
_cell.length_a   1.000
_cell.length_b   1.000
_cell.length_c   1.000
_cell.angle_alpha   90.00
_cell.angle_beta   90.00
_cell.angle_gamma   90.00
#
_symmetry.space_group_name_H-M   'P 1'
#
loop_
_entity.id
_entity.type
_entity.pdbx_description
1 polymer ?
#
loop_
_entity_poly.entity_id
_entity_poly.type
_entity_poly.pdbx_seq_one_letter_code
_entity_poly.pdbx_strand_id
1 'polypeptide(L)' 'VTGSLNAGIAAWLVGSRLPPSYVARQGRCVARDGRVHVSVEQGTVWVGGDTLTTIRGEVDLG' A
#
# COMPACT_ATOMS: atom_id res chain seq x y z
N VAL A 1 4.79 2.52 5.52
CA VAL A 1 3.63 2.01 4.76
C VAL A 1 3.99 0.62 4.30
N THR A 2 3.14 -0.37 4.52
CA THR A 2 3.46 -1.79 4.35
C THR A 2 2.52 -2.40 3.32
N GLY A 3 2.94 -2.43 2.06
CA GLY A 3 2.11 -2.93 0.96
C GLY A 3 1.74 -4.41 1.12
N SER A 4 2.70 -5.26 1.50
CA SER A 4 2.49 -6.70 1.69
C SER A 4 1.44 -7.03 2.76
N LEU A 5 1.42 -6.29 3.87
CA LEU A 5 0.37 -6.45 4.89
C LEU A 5 -1.01 -6.10 4.32
N ASN A 6 -1.12 -4.99 3.57
CA ASN A 6 -2.38 -4.59 2.95
C ASN A 6 -2.87 -5.66 1.94
N ALA A 7 -1.96 -6.27 1.17
CA ALA A 7 -2.29 -7.38 0.29
C ALA A 7 -2.87 -8.58 1.07
N GLY A 8 -2.19 -8.97 2.16
CA GLY A 8 -2.60 -10.11 2.98
C GLY A 8 -3.97 -9.93 3.64
N ILE A 9 -4.24 -8.76 4.24
CA ILE A 9 -5.54 -8.52 4.90
C ILE A 9 -6.69 -8.34 3.88
N ALA A 10 -6.40 -7.81 2.69
CA ALA A 10 -7.42 -7.64 1.65
C ALA A 10 -8.02 -8.99 1.21
N ALA A 11 -7.19 -10.03 1.11
CA ALA A 11 -7.64 -11.38 0.76
C ALA A 11 -8.70 -11.94 1.73
N TRP A 12 -8.75 -11.44 2.98
CA TRP A 12 -9.71 -11.89 3.99
C TRP A 12 -10.89 -10.93 4.19
N LEU A 13 -10.62 -9.62 4.11
CA LEU A 13 -11.59 -8.60 4.50
C LEU A 13 -12.47 -8.12 3.35
N VAL A 14 -12.00 -8.25 2.09
CA VAL A 14 -12.79 -7.85 0.92
C VAL A 14 -13.94 -8.81 0.69
N GLY A 15 -15.14 -8.27 0.45
CA GLY A 15 -16.36 -9.04 0.27
C GLY A 15 -17.04 -9.46 1.57
N SER A 16 -16.36 -9.30 2.73
CA SER A 16 -16.96 -9.51 4.05
C SER A 16 -17.15 -8.19 4.81
N ARG A 17 -16.12 -7.35 4.87
CA ARG A 17 -16.12 -6.10 5.65
C ARG A 17 -15.66 -4.88 4.85
N LEU A 18 -14.87 -5.09 3.80
CA LEU A 18 -14.35 -4.05 2.94
C LEU A 18 -14.90 -4.21 1.51
N PRO A 19 -15.09 -3.09 0.79
CA PRO A 19 -15.48 -3.14 -0.62
C PRO A 19 -14.33 -3.70 -1.49
N PRO A 20 -14.63 -4.13 -2.72
CA PRO A 20 -13.63 -4.63 -3.68
C PRO A 20 -12.52 -3.64 -4.03
N SER A 21 -12.73 -2.34 -3.83
CA SER A 21 -11.73 -1.31 -4.01
C SER A 21 -11.80 -0.30 -2.87
N TYR A 22 -10.66 0.00 -2.24
CA TYR A 22 -10.57 0.93 -1.12
C TYR A 22 -9.18 1.55 -1.00
N VAL A 23 -9.08 2.59 -0.16
CA VAL A 23 -7.81 3.22 0.20
C VAL A 23 -7.55 3.01 1.68
N ALA A 24 -6.46 2.31 2.02
CA ALA A 24 -5.97 2.19 3.38
C ALA A 24 -5.04 3.35 3.72
N ARG A 25 -5.15 3.85 4.96
CA ARG A 25 -4.31 4.92 5.50
C ARG A 25 -3.38 4.38 6.57
N GLN A 26 -2.07 4.55 6.42
CA GLN A 26 -1.08 4.00 7.35
C GLN A 26 0.05 4.99 7.69
N GLY A 27 0.49 4.97 8.96
CA GLY A 27 1.65 5.73 9.44
C GLY A 27 1.32 7.00 10.22
N ARG A 28 0.04 7.29 10.46
CA ARG A 28 -0.39 8.53 11.13
C ARG A 28 0.17 8.72 12.53
N CYS A 29 0.32 7.65 13.30
CA CYS A 29 0.92 7.69 14.63
C CYS A 29 2.41 8.05 14.63
N VAL A 30 3.08 7.98 13.47
CA VAL A 30 4.49 8.36 13.29
C VAL A 30 4.65 9.54 12.33
N ALA A 31 3.62 10.40 12.27
CA ALA A 31 3.56 11.59 11.42
C ALA A 31 3.78 11.33 9.92
N ARG A 32 3.43 10.13 9.43
CA ARG A 32 3.36 9.81 8.00
C ARG A 32 1.91 9.68 7.55
N ASP A 33 1.62 9.98 6.29
CA ASP A 33 0.26 9.90 5.74
C ASP A 33 0.21 9.05 4.47
N GLY A 34 0.63 7.78 4.60
CA GLY A 34 0.63 6.86 3.47
C GLY A 34 -0.77 6.46 3.06
N ARG A 35 -1.05 6.56 1.75
CA ARG A 35 -2.26 6.04 1.11
C ARG A 35 -1.90 4.83 0.28
N VAL A 36 -2.58 3.71 0.56
CA VAL A 36 -2.42 2.46 -0.17
C VAL A 36 -3.73 2.16 -0.89
N HIS A 37 -3.68 2.14 -2.21
CA HIS A 37 -4.79 1.78 -3.06
C HIS A 37 -4.83 0.27 -3.18
N VAL A 38 -5.96 -0.33 -2.84
CA VAL A 38 -6.17 -1.77 -2.90
C VAL A 38 -7.38 -2.05 -3.78
N SER A 39 -7.23 -2.94 -4.76
CA SER A 39 -8.35 -3.53 -5.49
C SER A 39 -8.26 -5.06 -5.49
N VAL A 40 -9.41 -5.73 -5.52
CA VAL A 40 -9.49 -7.18 -5.71
C VAL A 40 -10.28 -7.47 -6.96
N GLU A 41 -9.61 -8.06 -7.93
CA GLU A 41 -10.14 -8.32 -9.27
C GLU A 41 -9.92 -9.79 -9.59
N GLN A 42 -11.01 -10.54 -9.80
CA GLN A 42 -10.96 -11.96 -10.14
C GLN A 42 -10.10 -12.80 -9.16
N GLY A 43 -10.18 -12.47 -7.86
CA GLY A 43 -9.40 -13.13 -6.81
C GLY A 43 -7.94 -12.68 -6.70
N THR A 44 -7.47 -11.80 -7.58
CA THR A 44 -6.14 -11.19 -7.52
C THR A 44 -6.20 -9.90 -6.72
N VAL A 45 -5.28 -9.73 -5.77
CA VAL A 45 -5.16 -8.50 -4.98
C VAL A 45 -4.11 -7.59 -5.62
N TRP A 46 -4.53 -6.41 -6.03
CA TRP A 46 -3.65 -5.35 -6.50
C TRP A 46 -3.39 -4.35 -5.37
N VAL A 47 -2.12 -4.00 -5.18
CA VAL A 47 -1.70 -3.02 -4.19
C VAL A 47 -0.81 -1.98 -4.87
N GLY A 48 -1.21 -0.73 -4.79
CA GLY A 48 -0.50 0.39 -5.39
C GLY A 48 -0.53 1.63 -4.49
N GLY A 49 0.25 2.63 -4.89
CA GLY A 49 0.28 3.92 -4.22
C GLY A 49 1.24 4.87 -4.93
N ASP A 50 1.11 6.15 -4.63
CA ASP A 50 1.97 7.18 -5.18
C ASP A 50 3.40 7.02 -4.68
N THR A 51 4.36 7.32 -5.54
CA THR A 51 5.78 7.38 -5.17
C THR A 51 6.35 8.76 -5.47
N LEU A 52 7.29 9.20 -4.64
CA LEU A 52 7.99 10.46 -4.80
C LEU A 52 9.49 10.23 -4.56
N THR A 53 10.30 10.53 -5.57
CA THR A 53 11.75 10.55 -5.42
C THR A 53 12.14 11.67 -4.46
N THR A 54 12.61 11.31 -3.27
CA THR A 54 13.00 12.30 -2.23
C THR A 54 14.48 12.65 -2.34
N ILE A 55 15.32 11.72 -2.77
CA ILE A 55 16.76 11.90 -2.91
C ILE A 55 17.19 11.24 -4.22
N ARG A 56 18.07 11.92 -4.96
CA ARG A 56 18.77 11.38 -6.12
C ARG A 56 20.26 11.72 -5.98
N GLY A 57 21.12 10.74 -6.22
CA GLY A 57 22.56 10.91 -6.12
C GLY A 57 23.30 9.65 -6.58
N GLU A 58 24.61 9.69 -6.45
CA GLU A 58 25.53 8.62 -6.80
C GLU A 58 26.30 8.19 -5.55
N VAL A 59 26.67 6.90 -5.47
CA VAL A 59 27.47 6.35 -4.37
C VAL A 59 28.73 5.76 -4.98
N ASP A 60 29.89 6.23 -4.52
CA ASP A 60 31.18 5.61 -4.81
C ASP A 60 31.41 4.46 -3.83
N LEU A 61 31.76 3.29 -4.36
CA LEU A 61 32.02 2.08 -3.57
C LEU A 61 33.51 1.86 -3.30
N GLY A 62 34.40 2.67 -3.89
CA GLY A 62 35.86 2.49 -3.88
C GLY A 62 36.38 1.73 -5.09
#